data_AF-A0AAQ4DZH4-F1
#
_entry.id   AF-A0AAQ4DZH4-F1
#
_cell.length_a   1.000
_cell.length_b   1.000
_cell.length_c   1.000
_cell.angle_alpha   90.00
_cell.angle_beta   90.00
_cell.angle_gamma   90.00
#
_symmetry.space_group_name_H-M   'P 1'
#
loop_
_entity.id
_entity.type
_entity.pdbx_description
1 polymer ?
#
loop_
_entity_poly.entity_id
_entity_poly.type
_entity_poly.pdbx_seq_one_letter_code
_entity_poly.pdbx_strand_id
1 'polypeptide(L)'
;MNRSIKFSRPELMNFSDVTLRLAINRHLPDESQQWPEDELVCMQADLFADFRKRYLAHEENATSFKTYVGAYMVWYLAPYTSKYIAHSLMMDLGTPQSLPNFIRNRCWELVENVLPLAFWKTQLDKIDQHSRRTVFEGYNLLREVMLAEVAHHDGLVSQHMSDFIETLSLNFYNMSLEWDVLERIYEKMPHMHGSLVEMYATLQEYNAHNMRTSMRKPSSSYVHVPYLVTARAYSLLAAREIPVPLAEMIWPMLHSRYPLPAQMAGFGWELARGLVDMVYYTYFMVSDHMKRSPRVGSCSVLGD
;
A
#
# COMPACT_ATOMS: atom_id res chain seq x y z
N MET A 1 19.99 4.97 -15.81
CA MET A 1 18.73 5.19 -16.55
C MET A 1 17.71 4.14 -16.13
N ASN A 2 16.68 4.52 -15.37
CA ASN A 2 15.43 3.76 -15.39
C ASN A 2 14.94 3.84 -16.84
N ARG A 3 14.82 2.69 -17.51
CA ARG A 3 13.87 2.66 -18.62
C ARG A 3 12.50 2.79 -17.94
N SER A 4 12.05 4.03 -17.73
CA SER A 4 10.62 4.23 -17.92
C SER A 4 10.39 3.74 -19.34
N ILE A 5 9.68 2.63 -19.45
CA ILE A 5 9.11 2.28 -20.73
C ILE A 5 8.05 3.35 -20.92
N LYS A 6 8.45 4.52 -21.45
CA LYS A 6 7.51 5.38 -22.14
C LYS A 6 6.88 4.48 -23.18
N PHE A 7 5.59 4.21 -23.02
CA PHE A 7 4.81 3.44 -23.99
C PHE A 7 4.71 4.25 -25.29
N SER A 8 5.81 4.30 -26.01
CA SER A 8 5.89 4.71 -27.42
C SER A 8 5.73 3.50 -28.33
N ARG A 9 5.39 2.32 -27.80
CA ARG A 9 5.16 1.09 -28.56
C ARG A 9 3.70 0.62 -28.43
N PRO A 10 2.81 1.10 -29.30
CA PRO A 10 1.44 0.62 -29.46
C PRO A 10 1.35 -0.91 -29.72
N GLU A 11 2.43 -1.53 -30.19
CA GLU A 11 2.44 -2.91 -30.70
C GLU A 11 2.18 -3.99 -29.63
N LEU A 12 2.50 -3.71 -28.35
CA LEU A 12 2.30 -4.66 -27.26
C LEU A 12 0.85 -4.66 -26.72
N MET A 13 0.09 -3.60 -26.98
CA MET A 13 -1.29 -3.41 -26.53
C MET A 13 -2.28 -3.49 -27.70
N ASN A 14 -2.59 -4.67 -28.22
CA ASN A 14 -3.64 -4.80 -29.25
C ASN A 14 -4.66 -5.90 -28.94
N PHE A 15 -5.37 -5.74 -27.84
CA PHE A 15 -6.84 -5.73 -27.94
C PHE A 15 -7.14 -4.49 -28.76
N SER A 16 -7.94 -4.55 -29.83
CA SER A 16 -8.21 -3.38 -30.67
C SER A 16 -8.28 -2.14 -29.79
N ASP A 17 -7.34 -1.21 -29.94
CA ASP A 17 -7.02 -0.15 -28.97
C ASP A 17 -8.25 0.43 -28.23
N VAL A 18 -9.38 0.53 -28.93
CA VAL A 18 -10.72 0.87 -28.44
C VAL A 18 -11.22 0.01 -27.26
N THR A 19 -11.07 -1.31 -27.26
CA THR A 19 -11.55 -2.21 -26.20
C THR A 19 -10.75 -2.04 -24.91
N LEU A 20 -9.42 -1.93 -25.02
CA LEU A 20 -8.57 -1.65 -23.86
C LEU A 20 -8.83 -0.23 -23.34
N ARG A 21 -9.02 0.75 -24.24
CA ARG A 21 -9.47 2.12 -23.89
C ARG A 21 -10.78 2.08 -23.13
N LEU A 22 -11.80 1.36 -23.61
CA LEU A 22 -13.08 1.24 -22.92
C LEU A 22 -12.95 0.56 -21.55
N ALA A 23 -12.09 -0.45 -21.43
CA ALA A 23 -11.84 -1.13 -20.16
C ALA A 23 -11.17 -0.17 -19.15
N ILE A 24 -10.10 0.52 -19.55
CA ILE A 24 -9.38 1.47 -18.69
C ILE A 24 -10.27 2.67 -18.35
N ASN A 25 -10.96 3.25 -19.32
CA ASN A 25 -11.79 4.45 -19.14
C ASN A 25 -12.90 4.26 -18.12
N ARG A 26 -13.49 3.05 -18.04
CA ARG A 26 -14.49 2.72 -17.02
C ARG A 26 -13.94 2.73 -15.59
N HIS A 27 -12.62 2.72 -15.43
CA HIS A 27 -11.92 2.72 -14.15
C HIS A 27 -11.15 4.00 -13.87
N LEU A 28 -11.20 5.01 -14.75
CA LEU A 28 -10.62 6.34 -14.53
C LEU A 28 -11.70 7.34 -14.07
N PRO A 29 -11.35 8.45 -13.40
CA PRO A 29 -12.30 9.52 -13.10
C PRO A 29 -12.81 10.14 -14.40
N ASP A 30 -14.13 10.34 -14.50
CA ASP A 30 -14.80 10.84 -15.71
C ASP A 30 -14.07 12.08 -16.29
N GLU A 31 -13.84 12.05 -17.61
CA GLU A 31 -13.22 13.13 -18.39
C GLU A 31 -11.70 13.40 -18.16
N SER A 32 -10.96 12.47 -17.55
CA SER A 32 -9.51 12.69 -17.25
C SER A 32 -8.53 12.45 -18.39
N GLN A 33 -8.88 11.61 -19.36
CA GLN A 33 -7.84 10.98 -20.16
C GLN A 33 -7.42 11.88 -21.33
N GLN A 34 -6.13 12.22 -21.38
CA GLN A 34 -5.48 12.94 -22.49
C GLN A 34 -4.65 11.96 -23.34
N TRP A 35 -5.12 10.71 -23.51
CA TRP A 35 -4.44 9.71 -24.33
C TRP A 35 -4.18 10.25 -25.74
N PRO A 36 -2.96 10.14 -26.30
CA PRO A 36 -1.85 9.26 -25.90
C PRO A 36 -0.86 9.83 -24.88
N GLU A 37 -1.16 10.95 -24.24
CA GLU A 37 -0.21 11.64 -23.34
C GLU A 37 -0.11 10.99 -21.96
N ASP A 38 -1.08 10.16 -21.57
CA ASP A 38 -1.06 9.48 -20.27
C ASP A 38 0.00 8.37 -20.21
N GLU A 39 0.85 8.44 -19.20
CA GLU A 39 1.87 7.43 -18.95
C GLU A 39 1.31 6.29 -18.07
N LEU A 40 1.32 5.06 -18.59
CA LEU A 40 1.00 3.85 -17.84
C LEU A 40 2.28 3.11 -17.44
N VAL A 41 2.30 2.48 -16.27
CA VAL A 41 3.40 1.60 -15.83
C VAL A 41 2.92 0.15 -15.84
N CYS A 42 3.45 -0.67 -16.75
CA CYS A 42 3.18 -2.10 -16.75
C CYS A 42 4.26 -2.83 -15.95
N MET A 43 3.90 -3.30 -14.76
CA MET A 43 4.84 -4.01 -13.88
C MET A 43 5.23 -5.40 -14.40
N GLN A 44 4.39 -6.02 -15.24
CA GLN A 44 4.57 -7.40 -15.71
C GLN A 44 4.23 -7.51 -17.21
N ALA A 45 5.06 -6.90 -18.05
CA ALA A 45 4.82 -6.81 -19.49
C ALA A 45 4.68 -8.19 -20.17
N ASP A 46 5.51 -9.15 -19.80
CA ASP A 46 5.48 -10.50 -20.39
C ASP A 46 4.19 -11.24 -20.02
N LEU A 47 3.74 -11.12 -18.76
CA LEU A 47 2.47 -11.71 -18.31
C LEU A 47 1.28 -11.10 -19.06
N PHE A 48 1.31 -9.79 -19.29
CA PHE A 48 0.26 -9.12 -20.04
C PHE A 48 0.22 -9.57 -21.50
N ALA A 49 1.38 -9.76 -22.14
CA ALA A 49 1.47 -10.28 -23.50
C ALA A 49 0.91 -11.71 -23.61
N ASP A 50 1.24 -12.57 -22.66
CA ASP A 50 0.72 -13.94 -22.59
C ASP A 50 -0.78 -13.98 -22.31
N PHE A 51 -1.26 -13.15 -21.37
CA PHE A 51 -2.69 -13.00 -21.09
C PHE A 51 -3.46 -12.59 -22.36
N ARG A 52 -2.96 -11.58 -23.08
CA ARG A 52 -3.56 -11.12 -24.33
C ARG A 52 -3.66 -12.24 -25.37
N LYS A 53 -2.57 -13.00 -25.58
CA LYS A 53 -2.56 -14.13 -26.52
C LYS A 53 -3.63 -15.16 -26.17
N ARG A 54 -3.76 -15.51 -24.88
CA ARG A 54 -4.76 -16.46 -24.41
C ARG A 54 -6.18 -15.91 -24.51
N TYR A 55 -6.39 -14.65 -24.13
CA TYR A 55 -7.70 -13.99 -24.23
C TYR A 55 -8.22 -13.99 -25.67
N LEU A 56 -7.40 -13.53 -26.63
CA LEU A 56 -7.79 -13.49 -28.04
C LEU A 56 -8.08 -14.89 -28.59
N ALA A 57 -7.33 -15.92 -28.16
CA ALA A 57 -7.61 -17.32 -28.50
C ALA A 57 -8.92 -17.86 -27.87
N HIS A 58 -9.43 -17.22 -26.81
CA HIS A 58 -10.67 -17.58 -26.12
C HIS A 58 -11.85 -16.64 -26.43
N GLU A 59 -11.65 -15.54 -27.16
CA GLU A 59 -12.71 -14.60 -27.56
C GLU A 59 -13.78 -15.31 -28.40
N GLU A 60 -13.38 -16.31 -29.19
CA GLU A 60 -14.27 -17.21 -29.94
C GLU A 60 -15.16 -18.09 -29.03
N ASN A 61 -14.83 -18.21 -27.74
CA ASN A 61 -15.58 -18.97 -26.73
C ASN A 61 -15.86 -18.11 -25.48
N ALA A 62 -16.50 -16.96 -25.69
CA ALA A 62 -16.88 -15.98 -24.67
C ALA A 62 -17.61 -16.58 -23.45
N THR A 63 -18.25 -17.75 -23.60
CA THR A 63 -18.92 -18.49 -22.52
C THR A 63 -17.92 -18.96 -21.45
N SER A 64 -16.80 -19.58 -21.83
CA SER A 64 -15.82 -20.10 -20.87
C SER A 64 -15.18 -18.99 -20.03
N PHE A 65 -14.88 -17.84 -20.65
CA PHE A 65 -14.33 -16.69 -19.94
C PHE A 65 -15.36 -16.06 -18.99
N LYS A 66 -16.63 -15.92 -19.43
CA LYS A 66 -17.73 -15.46 -18.55
C LYS A 66 -17.94 -16.38 -17.37
N THR A 67 -17.88 -17.71 -17.57
CA THR A 67 -17.96 -18.68 -16.48
C THR A 67 -16.82 -18.53 -15.49
N TYR A 68 -15.58 -18.35 -15.97
CA TYR A 68 -14.42 -18.11 -15.10
C TYR A 68 -14.58 -16.83 -14.26
N VAL A 69 -14.93 -15.70 -14.90
CA VAL A 69 -15.15 -14.43 -14.20
C VAL A 69 -16.32 -14.54 -13.22
N GLY A 70 -17.42 -15.21 -13.60
CA GLY A 70 -18.56 -15.47 -12.74
C GLY A 70 -18.19 -16.30 -11.52
N ALA A 71 -17.41 -17.36 -11.70
CA ALA A 71 -16.91 -18.19 -10.59
C ALA A 71 -16.01 -17.40 -9.63
N TYR A 72 -15.12 -16.55 -10.17
CA TYR A 72 -14.29 -15.65 -9.36
C TYR A 72 -15.16 -14.67 -8.55
N MET A 73 -16.17 -14.07 -9.15
CA MET A 73 -17.09 -13.15 -8.44
C MET A 73 -17.87 -13.85 -7.33
N VAL A 74 -18.36 -15.08 -7.57
CA VAL A 74 -19.03 -15.87 -6.53
C VAL A 74 -18.07 -16.19 -5.38
N TRP A 75 -16.85 -16.62 -5.69
CA TRP A 75 -15.83 -16.89 -4.67
C TRP A 75 -15.49 -15.63 -3.86
N TYR A 76 -15.33 -14.49 -4.53
CA TYR A 76 -15.01 -13.21 -3.90
C TYR A 76 -16.15 -12.71 -2.98
N LEU A 77 -17.41 -12.90 -3.38
CA LEU A 77 -18.57 -12.44 -2.63
C LEU A 77 -19.06 -13.46 -1.59
N ALA A 78 -18.73 -14.75 -1.71
CA ALA A 78 -19.17 -15.80 -0.80
C ALA A 78 -18.98 -15.46 0.69
N PRO A 79 -17.85 -14.84 1.13
CA PRO A 79 -17.65 -14.42 2.52
C PRO A 79 -18.66 -13.41 3.08
N TYR A 80 -19.47 -12.77 2.22
CA TYR A 80 -20.48 -11.78 2.58
C TYR A 80 -21.92 -12.32 2.46
N THR A 81 -22.07 -13.57 2.03
CA THR A 81 -23.38 -14.22 1.82
C THR A 81 -23.87 -14.92 3.11
N SER A 82 -24.53 -16.07 2.98
CA SER A 82 -24.97 -16.88 4.13
C SER A 82 -23.80 -17.23 5.03
N LYS A 83 -23.95 -16.97 6.34
CA LYS A 83 -22.95 -17.28 7.37
C LYS A 83 -22.46 -18.73 7.33
N TYR A 84 -23.31 -19.67 6.91
CA TYR A 84 -22.95 -21.09 6.82
C TYR A 84 -22.11 -21.43 5.59
N ILE A 85 -22.45 -20.84 4.43
CA ILE A 85 -21.68 -21.00 3.19
C ILE A 85 -20.29 -20.40 3.38
N ALA A 86 -20.26 -19.17 3.90
CA ALA A 86 -19.03 -18.43 4.15
C ALA A 86 -18.13 -19.17 5.18
N HIS A 87 -18.72 -19.70 6.26
CA HIS A 87 -17.98 -20.48 7.25
C HIS A 87 -17.46 -21.80 6.69
N SER A 88 -18.28 -22.56 5.95
CA SER A 88 -17.85 -23.81 5.30
C SER A 88 -16.68 -23.58 4.34
N LEU A 89 -16.76 -22.54 3.49
CA LEU A 89 -15.68 -22.20 2.57
C LEU A 89 -14.37 -21.90 3.31
N MET A 90 -14.42 -21.18 4.42
CA MET A 90 -13.22 -20.88 5.22
C MET A 90 -12.65 -22.11 5.92
N MET A 91 -13.50 -23.06 6.33
CA MET A 91 -13.07 -24.37 6.83
C MET A 91 -12.34 -25.16 5.74
N ASP A 92 -12.89 -25.18 4.52
CA ASP A 92 -12.28 -25.88 3.36
C ASP A 92 -10.96 -25.25 2.92
N LEU A 93 -10.79 -23.94 3.10
CA LEU A 93 -9.54 -23.21 2.86
C LEU A 93 -8.49 -23.38 3.98
N GLY A 94 -8.76 -24.21 5.00
CA GLY A 94 -7.81 -24.52 6.06
C GLY A 94 -7.68 -23.46 7.16
N THR A 95 -8.72 -22.63 7.34
CA THR A 95 -8.76 -21.61 8.41
C THR A 95 -9.83 -21.92 9.46
N PRO A 96 -9.67 -23.00 10.24
CA PRO A 96 -10.71 -23.49 11.12
C PRO A 96 -10.99 -22.53 12.27
N GLN A 97 -12.26 -22.16 12.44
CA GLN A 97 -12.72 -21.30 13.53
C GLN A 97 -14.16 -21.64 13.90
N SER A 98 -14.57 -21.34 15.12
CA SER A 98 -15.97 -21.51 15.52
C SER A 98 -16.86 -20.50 14.78
N LEU A 99 -18.10 -20.88 14.46
CA LEU A 99 -19.05 -20.00 13.78
C LEU A 99 -19.25 -18.64 14.48
N PRO A 100 -19.35 -18.56 15.84
CA PRO A 100 -19.46 -17.26 16.52
C PRO A 100 -18.23 -16.37 16.32
N ASN A 101 -17.02 -16.96 16.38
CA ASN A 101 -15.78 -16.20 16.15
C ASN A 101 -15.68 -15.73 14.70
N PHE A 102 -16.05 -16.59 13.74
CA PHE A 102 -16.14 -16.23 12.33
C PHE A 102 -17.01 -14.99 12.11
N ILE A 103 -18.24 -15.01 12.62
CA ILE A 103 -19.19 -13.89 12.47
C ILE A 103 -18.61 -12.62 13.10
N ARG A 104 -18.08 -12.71 14.32
CA ARG A 104 -17.49 -11.55 15.01
C ARG A 104 -16.35 -10.93 14.19
N ASN A 105 -15.41 -11.76 13.73
CA ASN A 105 -14.24 -11.31 12.98
C ASN A 105 -14.65 -10.68 11.64
N ARG A 106 -15.67 -11.23 10.95
CA ARG A 106 -16.19 -10.66 9.70
C ARG A 106 -16.88 -9.31 9.89
N CYS A 107 -17.66 -9.14 10.95
CA CYS A 107 -18.23 -7.84 11.28
C CYS A 107 -17.11 -6.82 11.58
N TRP A 108 -16.06 -7.24 12.28
CA TRP A 108 -14.90 -6.40 12.57
C TRP A 108 -14.17 -5.97 11.29
N GLU A 109 -13.85 -6.91 10.41
CA GLU A 109 -13.21 -6.63 9.11
C GLU A 109 -14.07 -5.71 8.25
N LEU A 110 -15.40 -5.85 8.26
CA LEU A 110 -16.28 -4.92 7.54
C LEU A 110 -16.11 -3.50 8.09
N VAL A 111 -16.21 -3.32 9.42
CA VAL A 111 -16.06 -2.00 10.04
C VAL A 111 -14.68 -1.40 9.74
N GLU A 112 -13.61 -2.19 9.79
CA GLU A 112 -12.26 -1.73 9.44
C GLU A 112 -12.14 -1.32 7.96
N ASN A 113 -12.81 -2.00 7.04
CA ASN A 113 -12.80 -1.62 5.63
C ASN A 113 -13.69 -0.40 5.33
N VAL A 114 -14.74 -0.17 6.12
CA VAL A 114 -15.71 0.92 5.93
C VAL A 114 -15.21 2.22 6.57
N LEU A 115 -14.75 2.13 7.82
CA LEU A 115 -14.37 3.28 8.65
C LEU A 115 -12.93 3.14 9.20
N PRO A 116 -11.92 2.83 8.37
CA PRO A 116 -10.57 2.55 8.85
C PRO A 116 -10.02 3.69 9.71
N LEU A 117 -10.22 4.93 9.26
CA LEU A 117 -9.69 6.11 9.95
C LEU A 117 -10.41 6.44 11.25
N ALA A 118 -11.75 6.26 11.32
CA ALA A 118 -12.51 6.60 12.52
C ALA A 118 -12.27 5.58 13.64
N PHE A 119 -12.26 4.31 13.26
CA PHE A 119 -11.95 3.24 14.21
C PHE A 119 -10.50 3.38 14.70
N TRP A 120 -9.57 3.74 13.81
CA TRP A 120 -8.18 4.00 14.19
C TRP A 120 -8.03 5.21 15.12
N LYS A 121 -8.64 6.37 14.81
CA LYS A 121 -8.57 7.58 15.66
C LYS A 121 -9.03 7.29 17.09
N THR A 122 -10.11 6.51 17.21
CA THR A 122 -10.65 6.09 18.52
C THR A 122 -9.63 5.30 19.34
N GLN A 123 -8.78 4.50 18.70
CA GLN A 123 -7.75 3.75 19.42
C GLN A 123 -6.48 4.56 19.64
N LEU A 124 -6.07 5.40 18.68
CA LEU A 124 -4.94 6.32 18.84
C LEU A 124 -5.12 7.21 20.08
N ASP A 125 -6.34 7.71 20.29
CA ASP A 125 -6.68 8.57 21.43
C ASP A 125 -6.53 7.87 22.79
N LYS A 126 -6.46 6.54 22.80
CA LYS A 126 -6.20 5.75 24.01
C LYS A 126 -4.72 5.46 24.25
N ILE A 127 -3.85 5.66 23.25
CA ILE A 127 -2.41 5.47 23.43
C ILE A 127 -1.88 6.58 24.33
N ASP A 128 -1.22 6.18 25.41
CA ASP A 128 -0.63 7.10 26.37
C ASP A 128 0.57 7.86 25.78
N GLN A 129 0.85 9.04 26.36
CA GLN A 129 1.92 9.91 25.89
C GLN A 129 3.31 9.25 26.02
N HIS A 130 3.52 8.36 26.99
CA HIS A 130 4.79 7.67 27.15
C HIS A 130 5.04 6.72 25.97
N SER A 131 4.08 5.89 25.60
CA SER A 131 4.20 4.99 24.44
C SER A 131 4.48 5.78 23.15
N ARG A 132 3.80 6.91 22.92
CA ARG A 132 4.09 7.80 21.77
C ARG A 132 5.54 8.31 21.79
N ARG A 133 6.00 8.81 22.93
CA ARG A 133 7.36 9.34 23.10
C ARG A 133 8.42 8.26 22.87
N THR A 134 8.22 7.05 23.42
CA THR A 134 9.13 5.92 23.25
C THR A 134 9.34 5.58 21.78
N VAL A 135 8.29 5.62 20.94
CA VAL A 135 8.47 5.38 19.50
C VAL A 135 9.35 6.43 18.83
N PHE A 136 9.13 7.72 19.12
CA PHE A 136 9.97 8.79 18.55
C PHE A 136 11.42 8.67 19.00
N GLU A 137 11.67 8.36 20.27
CA GLU A 137 13.01 8.14 20.80
C GLU A 137 13.69 6.94 20.10
N GLY A 138 12.96 5.82 19.93
CA GLY A 138 13.46 4.64 19.23
C GLY A 138 13.81 4.92 17.77
N TYR A 139 12.96 5.66 17.05
CA TYR A 139 13.25 6.06 15.68
C TYR A 139 14.47 6.96 15.53
N ASN A 140 14.58 7.99 16.38
CA ASN A 140 15.70 8.90 16.33
C ASN A 140 17.01 8.16 16.61
N LEU A 141 17.03 7.27 17.61
CA LEU A 141 18.18 6.43 17.91
C LEU A 141 18.56 5.54 16.69
N LEU A 142 17.59 4.88 16.07
CA LEU A 142 17.84 4.05 14.89
C LEU A 142 18.35 4.89 13.71
N ARG A 143 17.78 6.09 13.50
CA ARG A 143 18.21 7.03 12.47
C ARG A 143 19.67 7.45 12.66
N GLU A 144 20.06 7.79 13.88
CA GLU A 144 21.45 8.13 14.23
C GLU A 144 22.40 6.95 13.95
N VAL A 145 22.03 5.74 14.37
CA VAL A 145 22.82 4.52 14.12
C VAL A 145 22.98 4.25 12.62
N MET A 146 21.91 4.36 11.83
CA MET A 146 22.01 4.17 10.38
C MET A 146 22.86 5.23 9.70
N LEU A 147 22.74 6.50 10.11
CA LEU A 147 23.58 7.58 9.57
C LEU A 147 25.06 7.35 9.87
N ALA A 148 25.38 6.86 11.08
CA ALA A 148 26.74 6.47 11.44
C ALA A 148 27.24 5.31 10.58
N GLU A 149 26.40 4.29 10.35
CA GLU A 149 26.78 3.12 9.55
C GLU A 149 27.05 3.51 8.08
N VAL A 150 26.18 4.31 7.46
CA VAL A 150 26.36 4.69 6.04
C VAL A 150 27.52 5.65 5.82
N ALA A 151 28.01 6.33 6.85
CA ALA A 151 29.21 7.16 6.80
C ALA A 151 30.49 6.34 6.53
N HIS A 152 30.46 5.02 6.73
CA HIS A 152 31.57 4.13 6.42
C HIS A 152 31.66 3.73 4.94
N HIS A 153 30.69 4.11 4.10
CA HIS A 153 30.72 3.85 2.66
C HIS A 153 31.39 4.96 1.85
N ASP A 154 31.79 4.64 0.60
CA ASP A 154 32.44 5.61 -0.30
C ASP A 154 31.52 6.77 -0.69
N GLY A 155 32.11 7.96 -0.82
CA GLY A 155 31.46 9.28 -0.83
C GLY A 155 30.07 9.39 -1.49
N LEU A 156 29.92 9.01 -2.77
CA LEU A 156 28.64 9.19 -3.47
C LEU A 156 27.53 8.28 -2.93
N VAL A 157 27.88 7.05 -2.50
CA VAL A 157 26.92 6.12 -1.90
C VAL A 157 26.55 6.63 -0.52
N SER A 158 27.54 7.01 0.29
CA SER A 158 27.30 7.56 1.63
C SER A 158 26.37 8.77 1.58
N GLN A 159 26.65 9.75 0.71
CA GLN A 159 25.83 10.94 0.55
C GLN A 159 24.39 10.62 0.15
N HIS A 160 24.20 9.78 -0.88
CA HIS A 160 22.84 9.41 -1.31
C HIS A 160 22.05 8.67 -0.23
N MET A 161 22.70 7.80 0.54
CA MET A 161 22.06 7.07 1.61
C MET A 161 21.73 7.98 2.80
N SER A 162 22.63 8.90 3.17
CA SER A 162 22.36 9.92 4.19
C SER A 162 21.18 10.80 3.80
N ASP A 163 21.17 11.36 2.58
CA ASP A 163 20.07 12.18 2.06
C ASP A 163 18.74 11.41 2.10
N PHE A 164 18.76 10.12 1.74
CA PHE A 164 17.57 9.27 1.82
C PHE A 164 17.10 9.10 3.26
N ILE A 165 17.98 8.70 4.18
CA ILE A 165 17.67 8.49 5.61
C ILE A 165 17.13 9.78 6.25
N GLU A 166 17.66 10.95 5.89
CA GLU A 166 17.19 12.23 6.41
C GLU A 166 15.78 12.60 5.94
N THR A 167 15.37 12.11 4.77
CA THR A 167 14.01 12.30 4.25
C THR A 167 13.01 11.28 4.75
N LEU A 168 13.45 10.24 5.48
CA LEU A 168 12.53 9.27 6.05
C LEU A 168 11.66 9.95 7.11
N SER A 169 10.38 9.62 7.08
CA SER A 169 9.41 10.08 8.06
C SER A 169 8.75 8.90 8.76
N LEU A 170 8.51 9.06 10.05
CA LEU A 170 7.57 8.20 10.74
C LEU A 170 6.17 8.67 10.44
N ASN A 171 5.35 7.77 9.92
CA ASN A 171 3.93 8.00 9.82
C ASN A 171 3.24 7.40 11.05
N PHE A 172 3.05 8.22 12.08
CA PHE A 172 2.09 7.96 13.16
C PHE A 172 0.66 8.30 12.72
N TYR A 173 0.33 7.85 11.51
CA TYR A 173 -0.97 7.95 10.87
C TYR A 173 -1.70 9.27 11.11
N ASN A 174 -1.00 10.36 10.81
CA ASN A 174 -1.46 11.74 11.05
C ASN A 174 -1.96 11.93 12.48
N MET A 175 -1.06 12.21 13.43
CA MET A 175 -1.45 12.86 14.69
C MET A 175 -2.23 14.17 14.47
N SER A 176 -2.20 14.71 13.25
CA SER A 176 -2.98 15.85 12.76
C SER A 176 -4.38 15.50 12.23
N LEU A 177 -4.77 14.23 12.20
CA LEU A 177 -6.10 13.81 11.73
C LEU A 177 -7.11 14.03 12.85
N GLU A 178 -7.64 15.24 12.88
CA GLU A 178 -8.65 15.67 13.83
C GLU A 178 -10.05 15.11 13.48
N TRP A 179 -10.92 15.04 14.49
CA TRP A 179 -12.28 14.51 14.33
C TRP A 179 -13.10 15.29 13.28
N ASP A 180 -12.90 16.60 13.16
CA ASP A 180 -13.55 17.43 12.15
C ASP A 180 -13.11 17.09 10.71
N VAL A 181 -11.85 16.69 10.51
CA VAL A 181 -11.34 16.21 9.22
C VAL A 181 -12.01 14.89 8.87
N LEU A 182 -12.13 13.98 9.84
CA LEU A 182 -12.80 12.69 9.66
C LEU A 182 -14.28 12.85 9.30
N GLU A 183 -14.99 13.76 9.99
CA GLU A 183 -16.37 14.08 9.67
C GLU A 183 -16.53 14.51 8.22
N ARG A 184 -15.65 15.40 7.71
CA ARG A 184 -15.66 15.82 6.30
C ARG A 184 -15.34 14.68 5.33
N ILE A 185 -14.45 13.75 5.69
CA ILE A 185 -14.12 12.59 4.86
C ILE A 185 -15.35 11.66 4.74
N TYR A 186 -16.02 11.39 5.86
CA TYR A 186 -17.15 10.46 5.91
C TYR A 186 -18.51 11.10 5.60
N GLU A 187 -18.61 12.42 5.52
CA GLU A 187 -19.85 13.14 5.17
C GLU A 187 -20.47 12.65 3.84
N LYS A 188 -19.61 12.30 2.88
CA LYS A 188 -20.03 11.80 1.56
C LYS A 188 -20.25 10.28 1.52
N MET A 189 -20.07 9.60 2.63
CA MET A 189 -20.21 8.16 2.68
C MET A 189 -21.71 7.79 2.52
N PRO A 190 -22.05 6.87 1.60
CA PRO A 190 -23.44 6.47 1.40
C PRO A 190 -24.01 5.78 2.64
N HIS A 191 -25.31 6.00 2.89
CA HIS A 191 -26.02 5.26 3.93
C HIS A 191 -26.04 3.77 3.59
N MET A 192 -25.50 2.95 4.49
CA MET A 192 -25.42 1.51 4.33
C MET A 192 -26.72 0.86 4.83
N HIS A 193 -27.51 0.31 3.92
CA HIS A 193 -28.74 -0.42 4.23
C HIS A 193 -28.79 -1.74 3.44
N GLY A 194 -29.61 -2.68 3.92
CA GLY A 194 -29.82 -3.97 3.27
C GLY A 194 -29.00 -5.11 3.84
N SER A 195 -28.73 -6.11 3.01
CA SER A 195 -27.91 -7.27 3.31
C SER A 195 -26.42 -6.91 3.37
N LEU A 196 -25.61 -7.77 4.01
CA LEU A 196 -24.16 -7.58 4.11
C LEU A 196 -23.48 -7.47 2.72
N VAL A 197 -23.99 -8.19 1.72
CA VAL A 197 -23.51 -8.12 0.33
C VAL A 197 -23.79 -6.76 -0.28
N GLU A 198 -24.99 -6.20 -0.09
CA GLU A 198 -25.37 -4.88 -0.61
C GLU A 198 -24.55 -3.77 0.04
N MET A 199 -24.35 -3.84 1.36
CA MET A 199 -23.48 -2.89 2.07
C MET A 199 -22.05 -2.96 1.55
N TYR A 200 -21.51 -4.17 1.36
CA TYR A 200 -20.16 -4.35 0.84
C TYR A 200 -20.02 -3.84 -0.61
N ALA A 201 -20.99 -4.11 -1.48
CA ALA A 201 -20.98 -3.62 -2.86
C ALA A 201 -21.00 -2.09 -2.91
N THR A 202 -21.88 -1.46 -2.12
CA THR A 202 -21.97 0.01 -1.98
C THR A 202 -20.63 0.60 -1.51
N LEU A 203 -19.97 -0.05 -0.55
CA LEU A 203 -18.66 0.38 -0.07
C LEU A 203 -17.57 0.28 -1.16
N GLN A 204 -17.55 -0.82 -1.90
CA GLN A 204 -16.57 -1.01 -2.98
C GLN A 204 -16.73 0.05 -4.07
N GLU A 205 -17.96 0.42 -4.40
CA GLU A 205 -18.24 1.51 -5.34
C GLU A 205 -17.74 2.87 -4.82
N TYR A 206 -18.02 3.19 -3.55
CA TYR A 206 -17.55 4.41 -2.89
C TYR A 206 -16.01 4.46 -2.85
N ASN A 207 -15.34 3.38 -2.44
CA ASN A 207 -13.88 3.28 -2.41
C ASN A 207 -13.26 3.38 -3.81
N ALA A 208 -13.87 2.73 -4.80
CA ALA A 208 -13.43 2.84 -6.19
C ALA A 208 -13.55 4.28 -6.71
N HIS A 209 -14.64 4.99 -6.37
CA HIS A 209 -14.80 6.41 -6.72
C HIS A 209 -13.75 7.29 -6.05
N ASN A 210 -13.47 7.09 -4.76
CA ASN A 210 -12.43 7.82 -4.04
C ASN A 210 -11.02 7.55 -4.62
N MET A 211 -10.72 6.30 -4.97
CA MET A 211 -9.46 5.94 -5.62
C MET A 211 -9.34 6.59 -7.00
N ARG A 212 -10.43 6.66 -7.77
CA ARG A 212 -10.43 7.34 -9.07
C ARG A 212 -10.12 8.82 -8.94
N THR A 213 -10.81 9.50 -8.03
CA THR A 213 -10.62 10.94 -7.82
C THR A 213 -9.26 11.26 -7.18
N SER A 214 -8.65 10.32 -6.44
CA SER A 214 -7.33 10.52 -5.86
C SER A 214 -6.20 10.47 -6.88
N MET A 215 -6.32 9.72 -7.98
CA MET A 215 -5.27 9.62 -9.02
C MET A 215 -4.80 10.97 -9.60
N ARG A 216 -5.63 12.03 -9.52
CA ARG A 216 -5.26 13.39 -9.96
C ARG A 216 -4.59 14.24 -8.88
N LYS A 217 -4.53 13.73 -7.65
CA LYS A 217 -3.97 14.45 -6.50
C LYS A 217 -2.48 14.12 -6.37
N PRO A 218 -1.67 15.07 -5.90
CA PRO A 218 -0.26 14.79 -5.62
C PRO A 218 -0.13 13.68 -4.57
N SER A 219 0.98 12.93 -4.61
CA SER A 219 1.26 11.83 -3.68
C SER A 219 1.23 12.26 -2.20
N SER A 220 1.50 13.53 -1.92
CA SER A 220 1.39 14.12 -0.58
C SER A 220 -0.06 14.23 -0.04
N SER A 221 -1.07 14.03 -0.89
CA SER A 221 -2.48 14.05 -0.49
C SER A 221 -3.00 12.68 -0.03
N TYR A 222 -2.17 11.64 -0.09
CA TYR A 222 -2.56 10.29 0.29
C TYR A 222 -2.23 10.05 1.76
N VAL A 223 -3.23 9.61 2.51
CA VAL A 223 -3.04 9.09 3.86
C VAL A 223 -2.96 7.58 3.75
N HIS A 224 -1.78 7.04 3.98
CA HIS A 224 -1.63 5.60 4.18
C HIS A 224 -2.25 5.25 5.54
N VAL A 225 -2.87 4.07 5.70
CA VAL A 225 -3.46 3.59 6.97
C VAL A 225 -3.18 2.09 7.05
N PRO A 226 -2.61 1.54 8.13
CA PRO A 226 -2.42 0.10 8.21
C PRO A 226 -3.77 -0.49 8.59
N TYR A 227 -3.98 -1.79 8.34
CA TYR A 227 -5.03 -2.43 9.10
C TYR A 227 -4.65 -2.41 10.58
N LEU A 228 -5.60 -2.12 11.47
CA LEU A 228 -5.34 -2.01 12.92
C LEU A 228 -4.80 -3.30 13.52
N VAL A 229 -5.21 -4.44 12.94
CA VAL A 229 -4.72 -5.78 13.27
C VAL A 229 -3.36 -6.10 12.65
N THR A 230 -2.78 -5.22 11.82
CA THR A 230 -1.44 -5.43 11.28
C THR A 230 -0.43 -5.25 12.40
N ALA A 231 -0.02 -6.34 13.04
CA ALA A 231 1.11 -6.36 13.99
C ALA A 231 2.43 -6.40 13.21
N ARG A 232 2.62 -5.44 12.29
CA ARG A 232 3.83 -5.34 11.49
C ARG A 232 4.04 -3.94 10.95
N ALA A 233 5.12 -3.27 11.39
CA ALA A 233 5.63 -2.12 10.68
C ALA A 233 6.07 -2.56 9.27
N TYR A 234 5.60 -1.83 8.25
CA TYR A 234 6.02 -2.03 6.87
C TYR A 234 6.58 -0.73 6.31
N SER A 235 7.09 -0.78 5.09
CA SER A 235 7.85 0.33 4.53
C SER A 235 7.23 0.80 3.22
N LEU A 236 6.90 2.08 3.14
CA LEU A 236 6.41 2.71 1.91
C LEU A 236 7.54 3.47 1.22
N LEU A 237 8.31 2.74 0.41
CA LEU A 237 9.49 3.30 -0.27
C LEU A 237 9.18 4.53 -1.12
N ALA A 238 8.02 4.55 -1.80
CA ALA A 238 7.60 5.68 -2.62
C ALA A 238 7.27 6.94 -1.81
N ALA A 239 6.69 6.77 -0.61
CA ALA A 239 6.36 7.86 0.30
C ALA A 239 7.53 8.22 1.24
N ARG A 240 8.56 7.37 1.31
CA ARG A 240 9.64 7.45 2.31
C ARG A 240 9.11 7.46 3.75
N GLU A 241 8.00 6.76 3.95
CA GLU A 241 7.26 6.72 5.20
C GLU A 241 7.35 5.34 5.83
N ILE A 242 7.56 5.33 7.14
CA ILE A 242 7.43 4.12 7.97
C ILE A 242 6.18 4.25 8.81
N PRO A 243 5.14 3.52 8.43
CA PRO A 243 3.92 3.55 9.18
C PRO A 243 4.02 2.62 10.39
N VAL A 244 3.74 3.16 11.58
CA VAL A 244 3.81 2.41 12.83
C VAL A 244 2.41 1.92 13.20
N PRO A 245 2.15 0.59 13.21
CA PRO A 245 0.82 0.09 13.51
C PRO A 245 0.48 0.31 14.98
N LEU A 246 -0.81 0.52 15.27
CA LEU A 246 -1.31 0.63 16.64
C LEU A 246 -0.91 -0.58 17.50
N ALA A 247 -0.99 -1.79 16.95
CA ALA A 247 -0.67 -3.03 17.66
C ALA A 247 0.77 -3.06 18.20
N GLU A 248 1.70 -2.34 17.56
CA GLU A 248 3.09 -2.19 17.99
C GLU A 248 3.26 -1.09 19.05
N MET A 249 2.26 -0.23 19.22
CA MET A 249 2.28 0.90 20.15
C MET A 249 1.63 0.60 21.50
N ILE A 250 1.21 -0.64 21.72
CA ILE A 250 0.52 -1.10 22.92
C ILE A 250 1.19 -2.34 23.49
N TRP A 251 0.71 -2.82 24.64
CA TRP A 251 1.19 -4.05 25.24
C TRP A 251 1.00 -5.25 24.29
N PRO A 252 1.99 -6.17 24.16
CA PRO A 252 3.21 -6.29 24.97
C PRO A 252 4.43 -5.48 24.48
N MET A 253 4.33 -4.79 23.35
CA MET A 253 5.48 -4.12 22.71
C MET A 253 5.89 -2.84 23.44
N LEU A 254 4.92 -1.99 23.79
CA LEU A 254 5.16 -0.76 24.55
C LEU A 254 4.28 -0.73 25.80
N HIS A 255 4.90 -0.41 26.94
CA HIS A 255 4.20 -0.14 28.19
C HIS A 255 5.11 0.59 29.16
N SER A 256 4.59 1.63 29.80
CA SER A 256 5.27 2.43 30.84
C SER A 256 5.87 1.66 32.03
N ARG A 257 5.51 0.39 32.23
CA ARG A 257 6.02 -0.46 33.30
C ARG A 257 7.31 -1.20 32.93
N TYR A 258 7.63 -1.28 31.64
CA TYR A 258 8.84 -1.94 31.17
C TYR A 258 9.97 -0.93 31.00
N PRO A 259 11.22 -1.30 31.33
CA PRO A 259 12.36 -0.41 31.14
C PRO A 259 12.59 -0.17 29.64
N LEU A 260 13.06 1.04 29.29
CA LEU A 260 13.28 1.45 27.90
C LEU A 260 14.09 0.42 27.06
N PRO A 261 15.17 -0.20 27.57
CA PRO A 261 15.89 -1.24 26.81
C PRO A 261 15.04 -2.44 26.39
N ALA A 262 14.09 -2.89 27.23
CA ALA A 262 13.21 -4.01 26.90
C ALA A 262 12.20 -3.62 25.81
N GLN A 263 11.67 -2.39 25.90
CA GLN A 263 10.78 -1.83 24.87
C GLN A 263 11.54 -1.67 23.54
N MET A 264 12.78 -1.19 23.57
CA MET A 264 13.64 -1.05 22.38
C MET A 264 14.02 -2.40 21.76
N ALA A 265 14.20 -3.45 22.56
CA ALA A 265 14.49 -4.78 22.03
C ALA A 265 13.32 -5.39 21.24
N GLY A 266 12.07 -5.15 21.67
CA GLY A 266 10.87 -5.62 20.96
C GLY A 266 10.46 -4.66 19.85
N PHE A 267 9.96 -3.49 20.23
CA PHE A 267 9.45 -2.48 19.31
C PHE A 267 10.55 -1.93 18.39
N GLY A 268 11.72 -1.61 18.95
CA GLY A 268 12.83 -1.06 18.18
C GLY A 268 13.35 -2.02 17.11
N TRP A 269 13.27 -3.35 17.33
CA TRP A 269 13.59 -4.34 16.31
C TRP A 269 12.63 -4.28 15.12
N GLU A 270 11.33 -4.23 15.36
CA GLU A 270 10.33 -4.14 14.29
C GLU A 270 10.48 -2.86 13.46
N LEU A 271 10.76 -1.74 14.14
CA LEU A 271 11.04 -0.46 13.49
C LEU A 271 12.35 -0.50 12.69
N ALA A 272 13.42 -1.07 13.27
CA ALA A 272 14.71 -1.21 12.62
C ALA A 272 14.61 -2.05 11.35
N ARG A 273 13.87 -3.16 11.39
CA ARG A 273 13.69 -4.02 10.22
C ARG A 273 13.04 -3.29 9.05
N GLY A 274 11.97 -2.51 9.30
CA GLY A 274 11.34 -1.71 8.24
C GLY A 274 12.27 -0.63 7.68
N LEU A 275 13.06 0.01 8.55
CA LEU A 275 14.09 0.97 8.16
C LEU A 275 15.18 0.35 7.28
N VAL A 276 15.74 -0.77 7.73
CA VAL A 276 16.79 -1.50 7.02
C VAL A 276 16.29 -1.99 5.67
N ASP A 277 15.06 -2.49 5.57
CA ASP A 277 14.49 -2.90 4.28
C ASP A 277 14.48 -1.72 3.27
N MET A 278 14.06 -0.51 3.69
CA MET A 278 14.07 0.67 2.82
C MET A 278 15.47 1.08 2.37
N VAL A 279 16.41 1.12 3.31
CA VAL A 279 17.81 1.46 3.07
C VAL A 279 18.44 0.42 2.15
N TYR A 280 18.18 -0.87 2.37
CA TYR A 280 18.64 -1.96 1.53
C TYR A 280 18.13 -1.84 0.10
N TYR A 281 16.81 -1.67 -0.12
CA TYR A 281 16.27 -1.48 -1.47
C TYR A 281 16.86 -0.26 -2.18
N THR A 282 17.05 0.84 -1.45
CA THR A 282 17.65 2.07 -1.99
C THR A 282 19.11 1.87 -2.38
N TYR A 283 19.89 1.22 -1.51
CA TYR A 283 21.28 0.86 -1.77
C TYR A 283 21.41 -0.01 -3.03
N PHE A 284 20.55 -1.02 -3.21
CA PHE A 284 20.56 -1.85 -4.40
C PHE A 284 20.24 -1.08 -5.68
N MET A 285 19.22 -0.21 -5.65
CA MET A 285 18.88 0.64 -6.79
C MET A 285 20.04 1.58 -7.17
N VAL A 286 20.69 2.18 -6.17
CA VAL A 286 21.82 3.09 -6.38
C VAL A 286 23.06 2.33 -6.86
N SER A 287 23.42 1.22 -6.21
CA SER A 287 24.60 0.40 -6.56
C SER A 287 24.49 -0.21 -7.95
N ASP A 288 23.32 -0.75 -8.33
CA ASP A 288 23.09 -1.29 -9.68
C ASP A 288 23.10 -0.16 -10.73
N HIS A 289 22.57 1.02 -10.41
CA HIS A 289 22.68 2.19 -11.29
C HIS A 289 24.13 2.63 -11.49
N MET A 290 24.94 2.67 -10.43
CA MET A 290 26.36 3.02 -10.51
C MET A 290 27.18 1.99 -11.28
N LYS A 291 26.85 0.69 -11.16
CA LYS A 291 27.50 -0.37 -11.96
C LYS A 291 27.15 -0.29 -13.44
N ARG A 292 25.94 0.15 -13.78
CA ARG A 292 25.44 0.27 -15.16
C ARG A 292 25.78 1.59 -15.84
N SER A 293 26.12 2.63 -15.09
CA SER A 293 26.66 3.89 -15.60
C SER A 293 28.18 3.92 -15.41
N PRO A 294 28.98 3.40 -16.37
CA PRO A 294 30.41 3.66 -16.34
C PRO A 294 30.58 5.19 -16.41
N ARG A 295 31.41 5.71 -15.48
CA ARG A 295 31.79 7.12 -15.34
C ARG A 295 31.71 7.84 -16.68
N VAL A 296 30.78 8.79 -16.82
CA VAL A 296 30.89 9.82 -17.85
C VAL A 296 32.19 10.53 -17.52
N GLY A 297 33.23 10.19 -18.29
CA GLY A 297 34.52 10.83 -18.22
C GLY A 297 34.30 12.33 -18.32
N SER A 298 35.08 13.06 -17.51
CA SER A 298 35.31 14.48 -17.68
C SER A 298 35.36 14.84 -19.18
N CYS A 299 34.30 15.47 -19.68
CA CYS A 299 34.40 16.27 -20.88
C CYS A 299 35.36 17.40 -20.53
N SER A 300 36.63 17.24 -20.87
CA SER A 300 37.53 18.36 -21.12
C SER A 300 36.79 19.28 -22.08
N VAL A 301 36.47 20.46 -21.59
CA VAL A 301 36.08 21.60 -22.41
C VAL A 301 37.21 21.80 -23.42
N LEU A 302 36.98 21.39 -24.67
CA LEU A 302 37.68 21.97 -25.81
C LEU A 302 37.21 23.42 -25.86
N GLY A 303 38.05 24.30 -25.31
CA GLY A 303 38.04 25.72 -25.62
C GLY A 303 39.14 25.96 -26.66
N ASP A 304 38.83 26.85 -27.59
CA ASP A 304 39.71 27.41 -28.62
C ASP A 304 41.13 27.76 -28.14
#